data_AF-A0AAW2CJF1-F1
#
_entry.id   AF-A0AAW2CJF1-F1
#
_cell.length_a   1.000
_cell.length_b   1.000
_cell.length_c   1.000
_cell.angle_alpha   90.00
_cell.angle_beta   90.00
_cell.angle_gamma   90.00
#
_symmetry.space_group_name_H-M   'P 1'
#
loop_
_entity.id
_entity.type
_entity.pdbx_description
1 polymer ?
#
loop_
_entity_poly.entity_id
_entity_poly.type
_entity_poly.pdbx_seq_one_letter_code
_entity_poly.pdbx_strand_id
1 'polypeptide(L)'
;MITNLSECFNGVLKGARSLPIIAMVRFTFFKVNSYFDARYNLTLDQLEAGQEWCKYATNKFQKNEAKATEHMVTRMCTQARLYQVDTPCNPMSNGWTTNT
;
A
#
# COMPACT_ATOMS: atom_id res chain seq x y z
N MET A 1 11.95 31.83 2.87
CA MET A 1 10.70 31.97 2.09
C MET A 1 9.93 30.68 2.24
N ILE A 2 8.74 30.71 2.85
CA ILE A 2 7.85 29.55 2.94
C ILE A 2 6.72 29.85 1.96
N THR A 3 6.65 29.12 0.85
CA THR A 3 5.51 29.25 -0.07
C THR A 3 4.30 28.68 0.64
N ASN A 4 3.38 29.56 1.02
CA ASN A 4 2.14 29.19 1.65
C ASN A 4 1.38 28.26 0.67
N LEU A 5 0.98 27.08 1.15
CA LEU A 5 0.26 26.09 0.33
C LEU A 5 -0.97 26.73 -0.36
N SER A 6 -1.62 27.68 0.32
CA SER A 6 -2.76 28.42 -0.22
C SER A 6 -2.41 29.32 -1.43
N GLU A 7 -1.20 29.87 -1.51
CA GLU A 7 -0.74 30.66 -2.66
C GLU A 7 -0.51 29.77 -3.89
N CYS A 8 0.07 28.58 -3.68
CA CYS A 8 0.24 27.57 -4.72
C CYS A 8 -1.13 27.15 -5.30
N PHE A 9 -2.09 26.83 -4.43
CA PHE A 9 -3.45 26.50 -4.85
C PHE A 9 -4.15 27.65 -5.57
N ASN A 10 -3.98 28.89 -5.11
CA ASN A 10 -4.57 30.07 -5.77
C ASN A 10 -3.99 30.27 -7.19
N GLY A 11 -2.69 29.98 -7.40
CA GLY A 11 -2.07 29.98 -8.73
C GLY A 11 -2.70 28.96 -9.68
N VAL A 12 -2.88 27.73 -9.21
CA VAL A 12 -3.54 26.65 -9.97
C VAL A 12 -5.00 27.02 -10.29
N LEU A 13 -5.75 27.51 -9.30
CA LEU A 13 -7.15 27.89 -9.47
C LEU A 13 -7.31 29.10 -10.39
N LYS A 14 -6.38 30.07 -10.37
CA LYS A 14 -6.34 31.18 -11.32
C LYS A 14 -6.13 30.70 -12.76
N GLY A 15 -5.23 29.74 -12.98
CA GLY A 15 -5.00 29.13 -14.29
C GLY A 15 -6.19 28.30 -14.78
N ALA A 16 -6.94 27.66 -13.88
CA ALA A 16 -8.10 26.85 -14.23
C ALA A 16 -9.36 27.67 -14.60
N ARG A 17 -9.42 28.97 -14.28
CA ARG A 17 -10.59 29.82 -14.57
C ARG A 17 -10.89 30.02 -16.06
N SER A 18 -9.90 29.81 -16.92
CA SER A 18 -10.08 29.83 -18.39
C SER A 18 -10.45 28.47 -18.97
N LEU A 19 -10.47 27.40 -18.15
CA LEU A 19 -10.90 26.09 -18.59
C LEU A 19 -12.44 26.03 -18.57
N PRO A 20 -13.09 25.57 -19.65
CA PRO A 20 -14.53 25.35 -19.63
C PRO A 20 -14.88 24.35 -18.51
N ILE A 21 -15.73 24.76 -17.56
CA ILE A 21 -16.21 23.90 -16.46
C ILE A 21 -16.73 22.56 -16.99
N ILE A 22 -17.44 22.61 -18.12
CA ILE A 22 -17.96 21.45 -18.84
C ILE A 22 -16.82 20.50 -19.27
N ALA A 23 -15.71 21.03 -19.79
CA ALA A 23 -14.57 20.21 -20.21
C ALA A 23 -13.92 19.51 -19.01
N MET A 24 -13.78 20.20 -17.89
CA MET A 24 -13.23 19.60 -16.65
C MET A 24 -14.13 18.51 -16.09
N VAL A 25 -15.44 18.74 -16.01
CA VAL A 25 -16.41 17.75 -15.52
C VAL A 25 -16.44 16.53 -16.44
N ARG A 26 -16.42 16.74 -17.77
CA ARG A 26 -16.35 15.62 -18.73
C ARG A 26 -15.05 14.84 -18.56
N PHE A 27 -13.92 15.53 -18.43
CA PHE A 27 -12.63 14.88 -18.23
C PHE A 27 -12.60 14.03 -16.95
N THR A 28 -13.04 14.58 -15.82
CA THR A 28 -13.06 13.83 -14.55
C THR A 28 -14.02 12.66 -14.62
N PHE A 29 -15.22 12.84 -15.21
CA PHE A 29 -16.18 11.77 -15.39
C PHE A 29 -15.59 10.59 -16.19
N PHE A 30 -15.04 10.85 -17.38
CA PHE A 30 -14.48 9.78 -18.21
C PHE A 30 -13.24 9.14 -17.58
N LYS A 31 -12.39 9.92 -16.93
CA LYS A 31 -11.20 9.40 -16.25
C LYS A 31 -11.56 8.49 -15.08
N VAL A 32 -12.59 8.83 -14.32
CA VAL A 32 -13.05 8.01 -13.20
C VAL A 32 -13.73 6.74 -13.72
N ASN A 33 -14.59 6.84 -14.75
CA ASN A 33 -15.21 5.66 -15.35
C ASN A 33 -14.18 4.70 -15.93
N SER A 34 -13.19 5.18 -16.68
CA SER A 34 -12.17 4.31 -17.26
C SER A 34 -11.31 3.65 -16.18
N TYR A 35 -11.04 4.35 -15.06
CA TYR A 35 -10.34 3.77 -13.93
C TYR A 35 -11.12 2.62 -13.29
N PHE A 36 -12.42 2.80 -13.07
CA PHE A 36 -13.27 1.75 -12.49
C PHE A 36 -13.46 0.57 -13.42
N ASP A 37 -13.67 0.83 -14.72
CA ASP A 37 -13.80 -0.22 -15.74
C ASP A 37 -12.53 -1.09 -15.81
N ALA A 38 -11.36 -0.46 -15.87
CA ALA A 38 -10.08 -1.19 -15.85
C ALA A 38 -9.91 -2.01 -14.56
N ARG A 39 -10.31 -1.48 -13.41
CA ARG A 39 -10.25 -2.21 -12.14
C ARG A 39 -11.22 -3.38 -12.08
N TYR A 40 -12.42 -3.21 -12.60
CA TYR A 40 -13.42 -4.25 -12.67
C TYR A 40 -12.95 -5.42 -13.54
N ASN A 41 -12.45 -5.14 -14.74
CA ASN A 41 -11.90 -6.17 -15.63
C ASN A 41 -10.72 -6.91 -14.97
N LEU A 42 -9.80 -6.19 -14.33
CA LEU A 42 -8.71 -6.81 -13.58
C LEU A 42 -9.22 -7.73 -12.46
N THR A 43 -10.29 -7.37 -11.76
CA THR A 43 -10.86 -8.23 -10.71
C THR A 43 -11.60 -9.44 -11.27
N LEU A 44 -12.24 -9.31 -12.43
CA LEU A 44 -12.85 -10.45 -13.13
C LEU A 44 -11.77 -11.43 -13.60
N ASP A 45 -10.71 -10.96 -14.24
CA ASP A 45 -9.59 -11.80 -14.68
C ASP A 45 -8.98 -12.57 -13.49
N GLN A 46 -8.85 -11.91 -12.33
CA GLN A 46 -8.36 -12.54 -11.10
C GLN A 46 -9.33 -13.59 -10.58
N LEU A 47 -10.63 -13.31 -10.62
CA LEU A 47 -11.67 -14.24 -10.20
C LEU A 47 -11.72 -15.48 -11.10
N GLU A 48 -11.64 -15.30 -12.42
CA GLU A 48 -11.58 -16.38 -13.40
C GLU A 48 -10.30 -17.22 -13.26
N ALA A 49 -9.18 -16.59 -12.94
CA ALA A 49 -7.92 -17.27 -12.62
C ALA A 49 -7.95 -17.99 -11.25
N GLY A 50 -9.05 -17.92 -10.51
CA GLY A 50 -9.20 -18.54 -9.19
C GLY A 50 -8.31 -17.90 -8.11
N GLN A 51 -7.89 -16.65 -8.31
CA GLN A 51 -7.10 -15.94 -7.30
C GLN A 51 -8.00 -15.51 -6.14
N GLU A 52 -7.66 -15.97 -4.94
CA GLU A 52 -8.38 -15.63 -3.70
C GLU A 52 -8.14 -14.17 -3.27
N TRP A 53 -6.97 -13.63 -3.59
CA TRP A 53 -6.53 -12.30 -3.15
C TRP A 53 -6.04 -11.45 -4.32
N CYS A 54 -6.26 -10.14 -4.22
CA CYS A 54 -5.73 -9.21 -5.20
C CYS A 54 -4.19 -9.17 -5.14
N LYS A 55 -3.56 -8.84 -6.28
CA LYS A 55 -2.09 -8.79 -6.42
C LYS A 55 -1.36 -8.08 -5.27
N TYR A 56 -1.92 -7.01 -4.73
CA TYR A 56 -1.34 -6.28 -3.61
C TYR A 56 -1.28 -7.12 -2.33
N ALA A 57 -2.41 -7.73 -1.95
CA ALA A 57 -2.49 -8.58 -0.77
C ALA A 57 -1.61 -9.82 -0.93
N THR A 58 -1.67 -10.49 -2.09
CA THR A 58 -0.82 -11.65 -2.40
C THR A 58 0.66 -11.31 -2.26
N ASN A 59 1.11 -10.16 -2.80
CA ASN A 59 2.49 -9.73 -2.66
C ASN A 59 2.90 -9.49 -1.19
N LYS A 60 1.98 -8.96 -0.38
CA LYS A 60 2.21 -8.74 1.05
C LYS A 60 2.33 -10.07 1.80
N PHE A 61 1.46 -11.02 1.50
CA PHE A 61 1.51 -12.37 2.07
C PHE A 61 2.82 -13.07 1.71
N GLN A 62 3.20 -13.08 0.43
CA GLN A 62 4.46 -13.70 -0.03
C GLN A 62 5.69 -13.07 0.64
N LYS A 63 5.73 -11.74 0.80
CA LYS A 63 6.82 -11.07 1.51
C LYS A 63 6.87 -11.45 2.99
N ASN A 64 5.72 -11.55 3.63
CA ASN A 64 5.64 -11.92 5.04
C ASN A 64 5.98 -13.40 5.24
N GLU A 65 5.54 -14.27 4.34
CA GLU A 65 5.88 -15.70 4.34
C GLU A 65 7.39 -15.89 4.18
N ALA A 66 8.00 -15.25 3.18
CA ALA A 66 9.44 -15.28 2.98
C ALA A 66 10.17 -14.81 4.26
N LYS A 67 9.75 -13.70 4.86
CA LYS A 67 10.33 -13.21 6.12
C LYS A 67 10.11 -14.17 7.29
N ALA A 68 8.95 -14.82 7.37
CA ALA A 68 8.62 -15.76 8.43
C ALA A 68 9.50 -17.02 8.37
N THR A 69 9.95 -17.45 7.19
CA THR A 69 10.90 -18.59 7.07
C THR A 69 12.25 -18.32 7.74
N GLU A 70 12.61 -17.04 7.92
CA GLU A 70 13.82 -16.65 8.63
C GLU A 70 13.64 -16.68 10.16
N HIS A 71 12.40 -16.73 10.65
CA HIS A 71 12.09 -16.78 12.08
C HIS A 71 12.05 -18.24 12.57
N MET A 72 12.63 -18.51 13.74
CA MET A 72 12.55 -19.81 14.39
C MET A 72 11.62 -19.72 15.60
N VAL A 73 10.68 -20.66 15.72
CA VAL A 73 9.77 -20.75 16.86
C VAL A 73 10.04 -22.04 17.62
N THR A 74 10.49 -21.93 18.85
CA THR A 74 10.76 -23.06 19.74
C THR A 74 9.68 -23.16 20.81
N ARG A 75 9.01 -24.32 20.90
CA ARG A 75 7.99 -24.56 21.93
C ARG A 75 8.65 -24.93 23.26
N MET A 76 8.49 -24.09 24.28
CA MET A 76 9.10 -24.30 25.61
C MET A 76 8.20 -25.11 26.54
N CYS A 77 6.90 -24.85 26.58
CA CYS A 77 5.95 -25.60 27.41
C CYS A 77 4.56 -25.66 26.79
N THR A 78 4.06 -26.88 26.56
CA THR A 78 2.76 -27.12 25.92
C THR A 78 1.57 -26.78 26.83
N GLN A 79 1.66 -27.07 28.14
CA GLN A 79 0.58 -26.78 29.10
C GLN A 79 0.41 -25.26 29.33
N ALA A 80 1.51 -24.52 29.36
CA ALA A 80 1.50 -23.07 29.52
C ALA A 80 1.34 -22.31 28.20
N ARG A 81 1.35 -23.01 27.04
CA ARG A 81 1.37 -22.42 25.69
C ARG A 81 2.49 -21.37 25.51
N LEU A 82 3.67 -21.66 26.04
CA LEU A 82 4.84 -20.79 25.95
C LEU A 82 5.72 -21.16 24.76
N TYR A 83 6.04 -20.13 23.96
CA TYR A 83 6.85 -20.23 22.75
C TYR A 83 7.92 -19.14 22.78
N GLN A 84 9.14 -19.50 22.41
CA GLN A 84 10.22 -18.57 22.14
C GLN A 84 10.31 -18.34 20.64
N VAL A 85 10.42 -17.08 20.22
CA VAL A 85 10.54 -16.70 18.81
C VAL A 85 11.88 -16.01 18.61
N ASP A 86 12.78 -16.66 17.88
CA ASP A 86 14.07 -16.11 17.50
C ASP A 86 13.95 -15.50 16.11
N THR A 87 14.12 -14.17 16.05
CA THR A 87 14.02 -13.39 14.82
C THR A 87 15.42 -12.89 14.44
N PRO A 88 15.89 -13.09 13.20
CA PRO A 88 17.16 -12.53 12.76
C PRO A 88 17.11 -11.00 12.78
N CYS A 89 18.26 -10.40 13.03
CA CYS A 89 18.40 -8.95 13.11
C CYS A 89 17.92 -8.32 11.79
N ASN A 90 16.95 -7.40 11.86
CA ASN A 90 16.48 -6.67 10.69
C ASN A 90 17.54 -5.65 10.27
N PRO A 91 18.22 -5.80 9.11
CA PRO A 91 19.29 -4.88 8.71
C PRO A 91 18.77 -3.46 8.39
N MET A 92 17.45 -3.28 8.24
CA MET A 92 16.82 -1.97 8.06
C MET A 92 16.34 -1.31 9.38
N SER A 93 16.61 -1.93 10.53
CA SER A 93 16.45 -1.28 11.82
C SER A 93 17.59 -0.27 11.99
N ASN A 94 17.31 1.00 11.71
CA ASN A 94 18.10 2.13 12.18
C ASN A 94 18.24 2.03 13.70
N GLY A 95 19.39 1.50 14.10
CA GLY A 95 19.62 0.94 15.42
C GLY A 95 19.41 1.92 16.56
N TRP A 96 18.76 1.43 17.61
CA TRP A 96 19.07 1.87 18.97
C TRP A 96 20.15 0.93 19.48
N THR A 97 21.38 1.45 19.50
CA THR A 97 22.50 0.86 20.20
C THR A 97 22.16 0.71 21.68
N THR A 98 22.11 -0.52 22.18
CA THR A 98 22.20 -0.80 23.62
C THR A 98 23.62 -0.51 24.09
N ASN A 99 23.80 0.44 25.00
CA ASN A 99 25.01 0.53 25.81
C ASN A 99 24.70 -0.06 27.19
N THR A 100 25.44 -1.12 27.51
CA THR A 100 25.91 -1.60 28.83
C THR A 100 25.00 -1.47 30.04
#